data_AF-A0A8J2E1I3-F1
#
_entry.id   AF-A0A8J2E1I3-F1
#
_cell.length_a   1.000
_cell.length_b   1.000
_cell.length_c   1.000
_cell.angle_alpha   90.00
_cell.angle_beta   90.00
_cell.angle_gamma   90.00
#
_symmetry.space_group_name_H-M   'P 1'
#
loop_
_entity.id
_entity.type
_entity.pdbx_description
1 polymer ?
#
loop_
_entity_poly.entity_id
_entity_poly.type
_entity_poly.pdbx_seq_one_letter_code
_entity_poly.pdbx_strand_id
1 'polypeptide(L)'
;MNLNYTWENSKITFDHVGVAYLALFQVATFEGWMEVMEDAVDARGVDLQPQREANLWAYVYFVIFIVCGSFFTLNLFIGVIIDNFNMLKKKKSQYI
;
A
#
# COMPACT_ATOMS: atom_id res chain seq x y z
N MET A 1 -18.09 -17.40 34.56
CA MET A 1 -17.94 -16.01 34.06
C MET A 1 -18.03 -16.07 32.54
N ASN A 2 -19.09 -15.51 31.94
CA ASN A 2 -19.08 -15.23 30.50
C ASN A 2 -18.37 -13.89 30.31
N LEU A 3 -17.22 -13.90 29.64
CA LEU A 3 -16.37 -12.71 29.51
C LEU A 3 -16.77 -11.79 28.34
N ASN A 4 -17.86 -12.09 27.62
CA ASN A 4 -18.46 -11.27 26.57
C ASN A 4 -17.46 -10.63 25.58
N TYR A 5 -16.40 -11.36 25.20
CA TYR A 5 -15.47 -10.93 24.17
C TYR A 5 -16.00 -11.22 22.77
N THR A 6 -15.64 -10.37 21.81
CA THR A 6 -15.88 -10.55 20.39
C THR A 6 -14.56 -10.78 19.65
N TRP A 7 -14.59 -11.59 18.60
CA TRP A 7 -13.48 -11.73 17.66
C TRP A 7 -13.79 -10.87 16.44
N GLU A 8 -13.02 -9.82 16.24
CA GLU A 8 -13.26 -8.82 15.19
C GLU A 8 -12.09 -8.78 14.22
N ASN A 9 -12.40 -8.61 12.94
CA ASN A 9 -11.41 -8.45 11.88
C ASN A 9 -11.17 -6.96 11.61
N SER A 10 -9.98 -6.61 11.16
CA SER A 10 -9.68 -5.28 10.65
C SER A 10 -10.52 -4.96 9.41
N LYS A 11 -10.76 -3.67 9.16
CA LYS A 11 -11.59 -3.23 8.01
C LYS A 11 -10.85 -3.34 6.68
N ILE A 12 -9.54 -3.13 6.71
CA ILE A 12 -8.65 -3.21 5.57
C ILE A 12 -7.75 -4.42 5.78
N THR A 13 -7.89 -5.44 4.92
CA THR A 13 -7.22 -6.73 5.09
C THR A 13 -6.62 -7.21 3.77
N PHE A 14 -6.03 -8.40 3.79
CA PHE A 14 -5.53 -9.11 2.62
C PHE A 14 -6.34 -10.38 2.30
N ASP A 15 -7.59 -10.48 2.79
CA ASP A 15 -8.41 -11.70 2.65
C ASP A 15 -8.77 -12.03 1.19
N HIS A 16 -8.90 -10.99 0.35
CA HIS A 16 -9.09 -11.16 -1.08
C HIS A 16 -8.48 -10.00 -1.87
N VAL A 17 -8.23 -10.25 -3.16
CA VAL A 17 -7.51 -9.33 -4.05
C VAL A 17 -8.11 -7.91 -4.08
N GLY A 18 -9.44 -7.77 -4.06
CA GLY A 18 -10.10 -6.46 -4.08
C GLY A 18 -9.76 -5.56 -2.88
N VAL A 19 -9.87 -6.07 -1.65
CA VAL A 19 -9.53 -5.30 -0.44
C VAL A 19 -8.03 -5.15 -0.28
N ALA A 20 -7.24 -6.15 -0.73
CA ALA A 20 -5.80 -6.05 -0.78
C ALA A 20 -5.34 -4.89 -1.69
N TYR A 21 -5.99 -4.64 -2.83
CA TYR A 21 -5.70 -3.46 -3.65
C TYR A 21 -5.95 -2.15 -2.91
N LEU A 22 -7.02 -2.07 -2.09
CA LEU A 22 -7.29 -0.89 -1.27
C LEU A 22 -6.22 -0.71 -0.18
N ALA A 23 -5.80 -1.80 0.48
CA ALA A 23 -4.72 -1.79 1.46
C ALA A 23 -3.40 -1.31 0.83
N LEU A 24 -3.04 -1.85 -0.33
CA LEU A 24 -1.83 -1.46 -1.07
C LEU A 24 -1.91 -0.03 -1.59
N PHE A 25 -3.10 0.47 -1.93
CA PHE A 25 -3.29 1.87 -2.28
C PHE A 25 -3.02 2.80 -1.09
N GLN A 26 -3.53 2.48 0.11
CA GLN A 26 -3.24 3.22 1.35
C GLN A 26 -1.75 3.26 1.67
N VAL A 27 -1.07 2.11 1.52
CA VAL A 27 0.39 2.02 1.67
C VAL A 27 1.11 2.86 0.62
N ALA A 28 0.67 2.82 -0.64
CA ALA A 28 1.32 3.53 -1.73
C ALA A 28 1.24 5.07 -1.59
N THR A 29 0.15 5.58 -1.01
CA THR A 29 -0.05 7.01 -0.76
C THR A 29 0.45 7.47 0.61
N PHE A 30 0.91 6.54 1.47
CA PHE A 30 1.27 6.81 2.87
C PHE A 30 0.13 7.38 3.73
N GLU A 31 -1.12 7.01 3.43
CA GLU A 31 -2.32 7.46 4.17
C GLU A 31 -3.05 6.22 4.72
N GLY A 32 -3.13 6.07 6.05
CA GLY A 32 -3.69 4.88 6.70
C GLY A 32 -2.83 3.61 6.58
N TRP A 33 -1.55 3.77 6.23
CA TRP A 33 -0.62 2.66 6.02
C TRP A 33 -0.09 2.04 7.31
N MET A 34 -0.13 2.79 8.42
CA MET A 34 0.41 2.32 9.71
C MET A 34 -0.45 1.20 10.27
N GLU A 35 -1.77 1.32 10.21
CA GLU A 35 -2.72 0.30 10.68
C GLU A 35 -2.56 -1.00 9.88
N VAL A 36 -2.45 -0.89 8.54
CA VAL A 36 -2.23 -2.05 7.65
C VAL A 36 -0.92 -2.76 7.96
N MET A 37 0.14 -2.00 8.24
CA MET A 37 1.46 -2.55 8.53
C MET A 37 1.52 -3.15 9.94
N GLU A 38 0.92 -2.50 10.94
CA GLU A 38 0.81 -2.99 12.32
C GLU A 38 0.07 -4.34 12.34
N ASP A 39 -1.10 -4.42 11.69
CA ASP A 39 -1.88 -5.66 11.59
C ASP A 39 -1.07 -6.81 10.97
N ALA A 40 -0.26 -6.51 9.94
CA ALA A 40 0.57 -7.50 9.27
C ALA A 40 1.80 -7.94 10.09
N VAL A 41 2.39 -7.01 10.86
CA VAL A 41 3.56 -7.26 11.72
C VAL A 41 3.17 -8.02 12.99
N ASP A 42 1.94 -7.81 13.49
CA ASP A 42 1.44 -8.48 14.68
C ASP A 42 0.81 -9.86 14.39
N ALA A 43 0.59 -10.17 13.10
CA ALA A 43 0.01 -11.43 12.65
C ALA A 43 0.93 -12.63 12.97
N ARG A 44 0.35 -13.71 13.51
CA ARG A 44 1.07 -14.95 13.90
C ARG A 44 0.56 -16.22 13.22
N GLY A 45 -0.65 -16.20 12.71
CA GLY A 45 -1.33 -17.34 12.12
C GLY A 45 -2.84 -17.18 12.20
N VAL A 46 -3.56 -18.03 11.47
CA VAL A 46 -5.03 -18.05 11.47
C VAL A 46 -5.54 -18.50 12.84
N ASP A 47 -6.61 -17.85 13.32
CA ASP A 47 -7.24 -18.12 14.63
C ASP A 47 -6.33 -17.91 15.85
N LEU A 48 -5.23 -17.17 15.70
CA LEU A 48 -4.33 -16.77 16.79
C LEU A 48 -4.47 -15.28 17.07
N GLN A 49 -4.58 -14.92 18.36
CA GLN A 49 -4.58 -13.51 18.76
C GLN A 49 -3.28 -12.84 18.29
N PRO A 50 -3.33 -11.66 17.63
CA PRO A 50 -2.15 -10.90 17.29
C PRO A 50 -1.28 -10.64 18.52
N GLN A 51 0.03 -10.63 18.33
CA GLN A 51 0.98 -10.21 19.35
C GLN A 51 1.93 -9.21 18.74
N ARG A 52 2.19 -8.14 19.48
CA ARG A 52 3.06 -7.06 19.05
C ARG A 52 4.39 -7.58 18.48
N GLU A 53 4.66 -7.21 17.23
CA GLU A 53 5.91 -7.49 16.52
C GLU A 53 6.26 -8.98 16.35
N ALA A 54 5.26 -9.84 16.26
CA ALA A 54 5.50 -11.27 16.14
C ALA A 54 6.00 -11.74 14.76
N ASN A 55 5.75 -10.96 13.71
CA ASN A 55 6.20 -11.22 12.34
C ASN A 55 6.97 -10.02 11.75
N LEU A 56 8.17 -9.78 12.28
CA LEU A 56 9.06 -8.69 11.83
C LEU A 56 9.41 -8.75 10.33
N TRP A 57 9.34 -9.92 9.70
CA TRP A 57 9.60 -10.07 8.26
C TRP A 57 8.55 -9.37 7.39
N ALA A 58 7.35 -9.10 7.93
CA ALA A 58 6.32 -8.34 7.23
C ALA A 58 6.79 -6.92 6.86
N TYR A 59 7.65 -6.27 7.67
CA TYR A 59 8.23 -4.97 7.31
C TYR A 59 8.97 -5.00 5.97
N VAL A 60 9.68 -6.09 5.68
CA VAL A 60 10.46 -6.24 4.45
C VAL A 60 9.55 -6.22 3.22
N TYR A 61 8.37 -6.85 3.31
CA TYR A 61 7.38 -6.81 2.24
C TYR A 61 6.95 -5.37 1.92
N PHE A 62 6.60 -4.57 2.94
CA PHE A 62 6.18 -3.19 2.73
C PHE A 62 7.30 -2.28 2.24
N VAL A 63 8.54 -2.45 2.73
CA VAL A 63 9.69 -1.69 2.23
C VAL A 63 9.92 -1.98 0.75
N ILE A 64 9.90 -3.24 0.32
CA ILE A 64 10.03 -3.61 -1.10
C ILE A 64 8.88 -3.02 -1.91
N PHE A 65 7.64 -3.11 -1.42
CA PHE A 65 6.48 -2.55 -2.12
C PHE A 65 6.57 -1.03 -2.27
N ILE A 66 7.00 -0.30 -1.24
CA ILE A 66 7.16 1.16 -1.29
C ILE A 66 8.28 1.54 -2.26
N VAL A 67 9.43 0.86 -2.17
CA VAL A 67 10.59 1.17 -3.00
C VAL A 67 10.36 0.83 -4.47
N CYS A 68 9.87 -0.38 -4.74
CA CYS A 68 9.69 -0.87 -6.10
C CYS A 68 8.35 -0.46 -6.71
N GLY A 69 7.28 -0.38 -5.93
CA GLY A 69 5.94 -0.04 -6.40
C GLY A 69 5.72 1.46 -6.43
N SER A 70 5.78 2.13 -5.28
CA SER A 70 5.40 3.54 -5.16
C SER A 70 6.38 4.46 -5.89
N PHE A 71 7.69 4.33 -5.67
CA PHE A 71 8.65 5.21 -6.34
C PHE A 71 8.75 4.94 -7.85
N PHE A 72 8.70 3.68 -8.30
CA PHE A 72 8.70 3.40 -9.73
C PHE A 72 7.46 3.95 -10.43
N THR A 73 6.27 3.76 -9.85
CA THR A 73 5.01 4.22 -10.45
C THR A 73 4.93 5.75 -10.51
N LEU A 74 5.35 6.45 -9.45
CA LEU A 74 5.42 7.91 -9.45
C LEU A 74 6.43 8.43 -10.47
N ASN A 75 7.62 7.84 -10.55
CA ASN A 75 8.64 8.23 -11.52
C ASN A 75 8.18 8.01 -12.96
N LEU A 76 7.48 6.90 -13.23
CA LEU A 76 6.89 6.63 -14.53
C LEU A 76 5.81 7.65 -14.88
N PHE A 77 4.92 7.97 -13.95
CA PHE A 77 3.84 8.94 -14.17
C PHE A 77 4.38 10.34 -14.46
N ILE A 78 5.36 10.80 -13.68
CA ILE A 78 6.06 12.07 -13.91
C ILE A 78 6.72 12.08 -15.29
N GLY A 79 7.42 10.99 -15.66
CA GLY A 79 8.05 10.85 -16.98
C GLY A 79 7.06 11.01 -18.13
N VAL A 80 5.94 10.28 -18.09
CA VAL A 80 4.89 10.35 -19.12
C VAL A 80 4.28 11.76 -19.23
N ILE A 81 4.04 12.43 -18.11
CA ILE A 81 3.50 13.80 -18.10
C ILE A 81 4.49 14.77 -18.75
N ILE A 82 5.77 14.70 -18.38
CA ILE A 82 6.82 15.56 -18.93
C ILE A 82 6.96 15.35 -20.44
N ASP A 83 6.98 14.08 -20.88
CA ASP A 83 7.08 13.74 -22.31
C ASP A 83 5.88 14.27 -23.10
N ASN A 84 4.67 14.14 -22.55
CA ASN A 84 3.46 14.68 -23.17
C ASN A 84 3.53 16.21 -23.28
N PHE A 85 3.93 16.89 -22.19
CA PHE A 85 4.06 18.34 -22.16
C PHE A 85 5.09 18.85 -23.18
N ASN A 86 6.23 18.17 -23.29
CA ASN A 86 7.27 18.48 -24.28
C ASN A 86 6.77 18.28 -25.71
N MET A 87 6.00 17.22 -25.97
CA MET A 87 5.38 16.98 -27.28
C MET A 87 4.39 18.10 -27.64
N LEU A 88 3.55 18.53 -26.70
CA LEU A 88 2.60 19.64 -26.91
C LEU A 88 3.33 20.96 -27.18
N LYS A 89 4.39 21.27 -26.43
CA LYS A 89 5.23 22.46 -26.65
C LYS A 89 5.88 22.46 -28.03
N LYS A 90 6.42 21.31 -28.47
CA LYS A 90 7.02 21.15 -29.81
C LYS A 90 5.99 21.36 -30.92
N LYS A 91 4.78 20.78 -30.79
CA LYS A 91 3.68 21.00 -31.74
C LYS A 91 3.29 22.47 -31.83
N LYS A 92 3.09 23.16 -30.70
CA LYS A 92 2.70 24.58 -30.67
C LYS A 92 3.73 25.48 -31.36
N SER A 93 5.02 25.24 -31.14
CA SER A 93 6.10 26.00 -31.78
C SER A 93 6.24 25.76 -33.29
N GLN A 94 5.58 24.75 -33.85
CA GLN A 94 5.58 24.47 -35.29
C GLN A 94 4.43 25.18 -36.02
N TYR A 95 3.40 25.62 -35.29
CA TYR A 95 2.24 26.35 -35.83
C TYR A 95 2.33 27.87 -35.66
N ILE A 96 3.29 28.35 -34.86
CA ILE A 96 3.65 29.76 -34.69
C ILE A 96 4.99 29.96 -35.38
#